data_AF-A0A7A6YE06-F1
#
_entry.id   AF-A0A7A6YE06-F1
#
_cell.length_a   1.000
_cell.length_b   1.000
_cell.length_c   1.000
_cell.angle_alpha   90.00
_cell.angle_beta   90.00
_cell.angle_gamma   90.00
#
_symmetry.space_group_name_H-M   'P 1'
#
loop_
_entity.id
_entity.type
_entity.pdbx_description
1 polymer ?
#
loop_
_entity_poly.entity_id
_entity_poly.type
_entity_poly.pdbx_seq_one_letter_code
_entity_poly.pdbx_strand_id
1 'polypeptide(L)'
;MDKKQVTDLRSELLDSRFGAKSISTIAESKRFPLHEMRDDVAFQIINDELYLDGNARQNLATFCQTWDDENVHKLMDLSINKNWIDKEEYPQSAAIDLRCVNMVADLWHAPAPKNGQAVGTNTIGSSEACM
;
A
#
# COMPACT_ATOMS: atom_id res chain seq x y z
N MET A 1 1.92 0.64 41.78
CA MET A 1 2.92 1.29 40.91
C MET A 1 3.87 2.10 41.77
N ASP A 2 5.16 1.97 41.51
CA ASP A 2 6.18 2.85 42.09
C ASP A 2 6.14 4.23 41.38
N LYS A 3 6.57 5.30 42.07
CA LYS A 3 6.68 6.66 41.51
C LYS A 3 7.37 6.68 40.13
N LYS A 4 8.38 5.84 39.91
CA LYS A 4 9.09 5.72 38.62
C LYS A 4 8.17 5.22 37.51
N GLN A 5 7.35 4.21 37.76
CA GLN A 5 6.38 3.72 36.77
C GLN A 5 5.33 4.79 36.44
N VAL A 6 4.91 5.57 37.43
CA VAL A 6 3.96 6.68 37.21
C VAL A 6 4.59 7.78 36.36
N THR A 7 5.87 8.12 36.60
CA THR A 7 6.58 9.10 35.78
C THR A 7 6.85 8.60 34.36
N ASP A 8 7.17 7.31 34.19
CA ASP A 8 7.40 6.71 32.86
C ASP A 8 6.13 6.76 32.00
N LEU A 9 4.96 6.40 32.56
CA LEU A 9 3.67 6.53 31.85
C LEU A 9 3.34 7.99 31.51
N ARG A 10 3.67 8.93 32.41
CA ARG A 10 3.48 10.36 32.14
C ARG A 10 4.34 10.83 30.97
N SER A 11 5.60 10.41 30.91
CA SER A 11 6.50 10.71 29.79
C SER A 11 6.01 10.09 28.48
N GLU A 12 5.58 8.82 28.51
CA GLU A 12 5.03 8.15 27.33
C GLU A 12 3.79 8.89 26.76
N LEU A 13 2.97 9.47 27.63
CA LEU A 13 1.81 10.25 27.24
C LEU A 13 2.13 11.66 26.74
N LEU A 14 3.11 12.35 27.35
CA LEU A 14 3.33 13.79 27.15
C LEU A 14 4.54 14.14 26.28
N ASP A 15 5.51 13.24 26.14
CA ASP A 15 6.74 13.53 25.40
C ASP A 15 6.46 13.63 23.90
N SER A 16 7.09 14.61 23.25
CA SER A 16 7.11 14.69 21.79
C SER A 16 7.80 13.46 21.19
N ARG A 17 7.46 13.09 19.95
CA ARG A 17 7.95 11.83 19.34
C ARG A 17 9.48 11.67 19.35
N PHE A 18 10.23 12.76 19.13
CA PHE A 18 11.70 12.73 19.12
C PHE A 18 12.33 12.84 20.51
N GLY A 19 11.55 13.21 21.54
CA GLY A 19 11.97 13.18 22.95
C GLY A 19 11.55 11.90 23.68
N ALA A 20 10.62 11.13 23.10
CA ALA A 20 10.08 9.92 23.69
C ALA A 20 11.16 8.83 23.82
N LYS A 21 11.17 8.11 24.94
CA LYS A 21 12.11 7.01 25.18
C LYS A 21 11.99 5.88 24.14
N SER A 22 10.81 5.68 23.55
CA SER A 22 10.57 4.65 22.54
C SER A 22 11.40 4.83 21.26
N ILE A 23 11.80 6.05 20.91
CA ILE A 23 12.62 6.32 19.71
C ILE A 23 14.13 6.18 19.96
N SER A 24 14.56 5.96 21.21
CA SER A 24 15.98 5.98 21.57
C SER A 24 16.74 4.69 21.21
N THR A 25 16.09 3.72 20.58
CA THR A 25 16.67 2.43 20.22
C THR A 25 16.53 2.18 18.72
N ILE A 26 17.50 1.47 18.15
CA ILE A 26 17.43 1.00 16.77
C ILE A 26 16.23 0.05 16.62
N ALA A 27 15.54 0.11 15.47
CA ALA A 27 14.43 -0.78 15.16
C ALA A 27 14.83 -2.28 15.22
N GLU A 28 13.93 -3.11 15.74
CA GLU A 28 14.12 -4.57 15.77
C GLU A 28 14.07 -5.13 14.35
N SER A 29 15.03 -6.01 14.01
CA SER A 29 15.20 -6.54 12.65
C SER A 29 15.33 -8.06 12.59
N LYS A 30 15.27 -8.76 13.74
CA LYS A 30 15.56 -10.20 13.83
C LYS A 30 14.48 -11.03 14.50
N ARG A 31 13.66 -10.44 15.37
CA ARG A 31 12.63 -11.17 16.13
C ARG A 31 11.32 -10.40 16.18
N PHE A 32 10.24 -11.11 16.49
CA PHE A 32 8.97 -10.46 16.76
C PHE A 32 9.05 -9.62 18.06
N PRO A 33 8.73 -8.32 18.04
CA PRO A 33 8.77 -7.47 19.23
C PRO A 33 7.81 -7.96 20.32
N LEU A 34 8.24 -7.93 21.58
CA LEU A 34 7.41 -8.39 22.71
C LEU A 34 6.37 -7.35 23.16
N HIS A 35 6.66 -6.06 22.96
CA HIS A 35 5.87 -4.95 23.49
C HIS A 35 5.36 -4.08 22.35
N GLU A 36 4.20 -3.48 22.58
CA GLU A 36 3.66 -2.41 21.75
C GLU A 36 4.55 -1.16 21.87
N MET A 37 4.44 -0.29 20.88
CA MET A 37 5.08 1.02 20.82
C MET A 37 4.02 2.03 20.40
N ARG A 38 4.18 3.29 20.83
CA ARG A 38 3.35 4.41 20.37
C ARG A 38 3.37 4.51 18.84
N ASP A 39 2.20 4.62 18.23
CA ASP A 39 1.99 4.53 16.78
C ASP A 39 2.69 5.64 16.00
N ASP A 40 2.71 6.86 16.54
CA ASP A 40 3.40 8.01 15.93
C ASP A 40 4.91 7.83 15.85
N VAL A 41 5.52 7.16 16.84
CA VAL A 41 6.95 6.84 16.87
C VAL A 41 7.25 5.70 15.91
N ALA A 42 6.42 4.65 15.88
CA ALA A 42 6.56 3.55 14.93
C ALA A 42 6.48 4.05 13.48
N PHE A 43 5.49 4.91 13.17
CA PHE A 43 5.37 5.57 11.86
C PHE A 43 6.60 6.42 11.54
N GLN A 44 7.07 7.25 12.47
CA GLN A 44 8.19 8.16 12.22
C GLN A 44 9.49 7.41 11.90
N ILE A 45 9.80 6.34 12.64
CA ILE A 45 10.99 5.51 12.40
C ILE A 45 10.95 4.94 10.98
N ILE A 46 9.84 4.30 10.60
CA ILE A 46 9.71 3.68 9.27
C ILE A 46 9.74 4.76 8.17
N ASN A 47 9.04 5.88 8.38
CA ASN A 47 9.04 6.99 7.42
C ASN A 47 10.46 7.55 7.20
N ASP A 48 11.26 7.69 8.26
CA ASP A 48 12.61 8.24 8.16
C ASP A 48 13.57 7.27 7.45
N GLU A 49 13.40 5.96 7.62
CA GLU A 49 14.15 4.94 6.88
C GLU A 49 13.88 5.02 5.36
N LEU A 50 12.62 5.27 4.96
CA LEU A 50 12.22 5.33 3.54
C LEU A 50 12.87 6.47 2.75
N TYR A 51 13.44 7.50 3.41
CA TYR A 51 14.22 8.52 2.69
C TYR A 51 15.48 7.96 2.01
N LEU A 52 15.96 6.79 2.44
CA LEU A 52 17.12 6.12 1.85
C LEU A 52 16.82 5.49 0.47
N ASP A 53 15.55 5.33 0.09
CA ASP A 53 15.16 4.88 -1.25
C ASP A 53 15.45 5.94 -2.34
N GLY A 54 15.64 7.19 -1.94
CA GLY A 54 15.81 8.33 -2.85
C GLY A 54 14.49 8.83 -3.44
N ASN A 55 14.58 9.72 -4.43
CA ASN A 55 13.40 10.31 -5.05
C ASN A 55 13.00 9.54 -6.32
N ALA A 56 11.85 8.85 -6.28
CA ALA A 56 11.35 8.06 -7.40
C ALA A 56 11.17 8.86 -8.71
N ARG A 57 10.89 10.18 -8.63
CA ARG A 57 10.76 11.05 -9.81
C ARG A 57 12.08 11.27 -10.55
N GLN A 58 13.21 11.01 -9.89
CA GLN A 58 14.55 11.10 -10.46
C GLN A 58 15.07 9.73 -10.90
N ASN A 59 14.32 8.65 -10.70
CA ASN A 59 14.67 7.32 -11.17
C ASN A 59 14.38 7.19 -12.68
N LEU A 60 15.44 7.22 -13.50
CA LEU A 60 15.35 7.07 -14.96
C LEU A 60 15.60 5.63 -15.45
N ALA A 61 15.78 4.68 -14.53
CA ALA A 61 16.03 3.28 -14.86
C ALA A 61 14.75 2.42 -14.90
N THR A 62 13.70 2.84 -14.18
CA THR A 62 12.45 2.08 -14.10
C THR A 62 11.52 2.37 -15.27
N PHE A 63 10.70 1.37 -15.61
CA PHE A 63 9.57 1.50 -16.55
C PHE A 63 8.22 1.68 -15.83
N CYS A 64 8.19 1.52 -14.50
CA CYS A 64 6.97 1.69 -13.71
C CYS A 64 6.61 3.18 -13.52
N GLN A 65 5.33 3.46 -13.32
CA GLN A 65 4.85 4.80 -12.99
C GLN A 65 5.41 5.28 -11.63
N THR A 66 5.77 6.56 -11.56
CA THR A 66 6.29 7.22 -10.33
C THR A 66 5.56 8.53 -10.02
N TRP A 67 4.44 8.78 -10.71
CA TRP A 67 3.52 9.88 -10.44
C TRP A 67 2.12 9.47 -10.88
N ASP A 68 1.14 9.78 -10.04
CA ASP A 68 -0.28 9.55 -10.28
C ASP A 68 -1.05 10.82 -9.91
N ASP A 69 -2.22 11.03 -10.52
CA ASP A 69 -3.03 12.21 -10.21
C ASP A 69 -3.77 12.08 -8.86
N GLU A 70 -4.34 13.20 -8.39
CA GLU A 70 -5.04 13.24 -7.10
C GLU A 70 -6.27 12.32 -7.05
N ASN A 71 -6.92 12.07 -8.19
CA ASN A 71 -8.10 11.20 -8.24
C ASN A 71 -7.71 9.73 -8.09
N VAL A 72 -6.57 9.32 -8.68
CA VAL A 72 -6.01 7.98 -8.49
C VAL A 72 -5.67 7.75 -7.02
N HIS A 73 -5.01 8.71 -6.37
CA HIS A 73 -4.74 8.62 -4.92
C HIS A 73 -6.02 8.40 -4.10
N LYS A 74 -7.09 9.17 -4.37
CA LYS A 74 -8.39 9.01 -3.69
C LYS A 74 -9.02 7.64 -3.95
N LEU A 75 -8.98 7.15 -5.19
CA LEU A 75 -9.56 5.85 -5.54
C LEU A 75 -8.80 4.68 -4.90
N MET A 76 -7.48 4.77 -4.83
CA MET A 76 -6.65 3.74 -4.19
C MET A 76 -6.89 3.68 -2.68
N ASP A 77 -6.97 4.82 -2.00
CA ASP A 77 -7.30 4.90 -0.57
C ASP A 77 -8.71 4.34 -0.27
N LEU A 78 -9.71 4.72 -1.07
CA LEU A 78 -11.09 4.19 -0.97
C LEU A 78 -11.20 2.68 -1.24
N SER A 79 -10.21 2.08 -1.89
CA SER A 79 -10.26 0.69 -2.37
C SER A 79 -9.26 -0.24 -1.67
N ILE A 80 -8.46 0.26 -0.73
CA ILE A 80 -7.39 -0.50 -0.07
C ILE A 80 -7.89 -1.79 0.62
N ASN A 81 -9.16 -1.82 1.03
CA ASN A 81 -9.80 -2.93 1.72
C ASN A 81 -10.72 -3.78 0.81
N LYS A 82 -10.69 -3.59 -0.51
CA LYS A 82 -11.48 -4.38 -1.47
C LYS A 82 -10.65 -5.52 -2.03
N ASN A 83 -11.14 -6.75 -1.87
CA ASN A 83 -10.44 -7.92 -2.38
C ASN A 83 -10.83 -8.22 -3.83
N TRP A 84 -9.87 -8.13 -4.76
CA TRP A 84 -10.15 -8.31 -6.20
C TRP A 84 -10.68 -9.71 -6.53
N ILE A 85 -10.23 -10.77 -5.85
CA ILE A 85 -10.65 -12.14 -6.17
C ILE A 85 -12.09 -12.43 -5.74
N ASP A 86 -12.62 -11.66 -4.78
CA ASP A 86 -13.94 -11.87 -4.21
C ASP A 86 -15.03 -11.18 -5.04
N LYS A 87 -15.39 -11.81 -6.15
CA LYS A 87 -16.31 -11.25 -7.15
C LYS A 87 -17.74 -11.11 -6.64
N GLU A 88 -18.14 -11.91 -5.66
CA GLU A 88 -19.48 -11.87 -5.08
C GLU A 88 -19.61 -10.78 -4.01
N GLU A 89 -18.56 -10.57 -3.19
CA GLU A 89 -18.54 -9.48 -2.20
C GLU A 89 -18.33 -8.10 -2.83
N TYR A 90 -17.55 -8.02 -3.91
CA TYR A 90 -17.24 -6.76 -4.62
C TYR A 90 -17.66 -6.78 -6.09
N PRO A 91 -18.97 -6.97 -6.39
CA PRO A 91 -19.45 -7.23 -7.75
C PRO A 91 -19.25 -6.04 -8.69
N GLN A 92 -19.28 -4.81 -8.16
CA GLN A 92 -19.03 -3.63 -8.99
C GLN A 92 -17.56 -3.45 -9.35
N SER A 93 -16.64 -3.86 -8.47
CA SER A 93 -15.20 -3.90 -8.79
C SER A 93 -14.94 -4.94 -9.88
N ALA A 94 -15.55 -6.12 -9.77
CA ALA A 94 -15.51 -7.15 -10.80
C ALA A 94 -16.09 -6.67 -12.14
N ALA A 95 -17.20 -5.92 -12.12
CA ALA A 95 -17.78 -5.36 -13.33
C ALA A 95 -16.88 -4.31 -14.00
N ILE A 96 -16.15 -3.50 -13.23
CA ILE A 96 -15.16 -2.56 -13.77
C ILE A 96 -13.99 -3.32 -14.42
N ASP A 97 -13.50 -4.38 -13.76
CA ASP A 97 -12.44 -5.25 -14.30
C ASP A 97 -12.80 -5.83 -15.68
N LEU A 98 -14.01 -6.38 -15.83
CA LEU A 98 -14.49 -6.92 -17.11
C LEU A 98 -14.64 -5.85 -18.21
N ARG A 99 -14.97 -4.60 -17.84
CA ARG A 99 -14.97 -3.47 -18.78
C ARG A 99 -13.56 -3.15 -19.26
N CYS A 100 -12.58 -3.16 -18.36
CA CYS A 100 -11.17 -2.96 -18.73
C CYS A 100 -10.69 -4.05 -19.70
N VAL A 101 -11.05 -5.32 -19.46
CA VAL A 101 -10.73 -6.42 -20.39
C VAL A 101 -11.28 -6.14 -21.79
N ASN A 102 -12.55 -5.71 -21.90
CA ASN A 102 -13.13 -5.34 -23.19
C ASN A 102 -12.41 -4.17 -23.85
N MET A 103 -12.10 -3.12 -23.10
CA MET A 103 -11.39 -1.93 -23.63
C MET A 103 -9.99 -2.27 -24.13
N VAL A 104 -9.23 -3.11 -23.41
CA VAL A 104 -7.88 -3.53 -23.83
C VAL A 104 -7.94 -4.46 -25.05
N ALA A 105 -8.91 -5.38 -25.09
CA ALA A 105 -9.12 -6.25 -26.24
C ALA A 105 -9.46 -5.44 -27.51
N ASP A 106 -10.34 -4.45 -27.39
CA ASP A 106 -10.70 -3.53 -28.47
C ASP A 106 -9.49 -2.71 -28.94
N LEU A 107 -8.70 -2.16 -28.00
CA LEU A 107 -7.47 -1.42 -28.29
C LEU A 107 -6.45 -2.25 -29.10
N TRP A 108 -6.41 -3.56 -28.87
CA TRP A 108 -5.54 -4.50 -29.61
C TRP A 108 -6.22 -5.13 -30.82
N HIS A 109 -7.37 -4.63 -31.24
CA HIS A 109 -8.13 -5.10 -32.40
C HIS A 109 -8.47 -6.60 -32.33
N ALA A 110 -8.80 -7.09 -31.13
CA ALA A 110 -9.29 -8.45 -30.96
C ALA A 110 -10.59 -8.65 -31.76
N PRO A 111 -10.86 -9.85 -32.30
CA PRO A 111 -12.12 -10.14 -32.98
C PRO A 111 -13.33 -9.87 -32.06
N ALA A 112 -14.40 -9.31 -32.64
CA ALA A 112 -15.61 -8.97 -31.88
C ALA A 112 -16.15 -10.18 -31.09
N PRO A 113 -16.32 -10.06 -29.76
CA PRO A 113 -16.72 -11.18 -28.93
C PRO A 113 -18.18 -11.58 -29.20
N LYS A 114 -18.43 -12.89 -29.35
CA LYS A 114 -19.77 -13.43 -29.72
C LYS A 114 -20.86 -13.14 -28.68
N ASN A 115 -20.47 -13.07 -27.40
CA ASN A 115 -21.37 -12.83 -26.26
C ASN A 115 -21.22 -11.41 -25.68
N GLY A 116 -20.51 -10.51 -26.38
CA GLY A 116 -20.26 -9.15 -25.91
C GLY A 116 -19.17 -9.02 -24.84
N GLN A 117 -18.47 -10.10 -24.46
CA GLN A 117 -17.37 -10.09 -23.49
C GLN A 117 -16.11 -10.72 -24.09
N ALA A 118 -15.02 -9.96 -24.13
CA ALA A 118 -13.70 -10.45 -24.54
C ALA A 118 -13.14 -11.45 -23.52
N VAL A 119 -12.32 -12.37 -24.00
CA VAL A 119 -11.64 -13.37 -23.17
C VAL A 119 -10.29 -12.79 -22.71
N GLY A 120 -10.14 -12.63 -21.40
CA GLY A 120 -8.94 -12.10 -20.76
C GLY A 120 -9.17 -11.90 -19.26
N THR A 121 -8.13 -11.52 -18.52
CA THR A 121 -8.19 -11.23 -17.08
C THR A 121 -7.17 -10.14 -16.72
N ASN A 122 -7.42 -9.43 -15.62
CA ASN A 122 -6.36 -8.70 -14.93
C ASN A 122 -5.38 -9.68 -14.25
N THR A 123 -4.14 -9.22 -14.08
CA THR A 123 -3.06 -9.88 -13.34
C THR A 123 -2.31 -8.83 -12.52
N ILE A 124 -1.47 -9.26 -11.57
CA ILE A 124 -0.60 -8.34 -10.81
C ILE A 124 0.45 -7.68 -11.72
N GLY A 125 0.88 -8.39 -12.76
CA GLY A 125 1.76 -7.84 -13.79
C GLY A 125 2.03 -8.82 -14.93
N SER A 126 2.83 -8.39 -15.91
CA SER A 126 3.11 -9.18 -17.12
C SER A 126 3.81 -10.51 -16.83
N SER A 127 4.55 -10.63 -15.72
CA SER A 127 5.16 -11.91 -15.34
C SER A 127 4.13 -13.00 -15.06
N GLU A 128 2.97 -12.67 -14.52
CA GLU A 128 1.87 -13.63 -14.33
C GLU A 128 1.11 -13.83 -15.64
N ALA A 129 0.87 -12.77 -16.41
CA ALA A 129 0.14 -12.85 -17.68
C ALA A 129 0.86 -13.68 -18.76
N CYS A 130 2.19 -13.77 -18.69
CA CYS A 130 3.01 -14.55 -19.63
C CYS A 130 3.11 -16.05 -19.29
N MET A 131 2.74 -16.47 -18.07
CA MET A 131 2.87 -17.86 -17.60
C MET A 131 1.61 -18.67 -17.93
#